data_AF-A0A1B7NAK4-F1
#
_entry.id   AF-A0A1B7NAK4-F1
#
_cell.length_a   1.000
_cell.length_b   1.000
_cell.length_c   1.000
_cell.angle_alpha   90.00
_cell.angle_beta   90.00
_cell.angle_gamma   90.00
#
_symmetry.space_group_name_H-M   'P 1'
#
loop_
_entity.id
_entity.type
_entity.pdbx_description
1 polymer ?
#
loop_
_entity_poly.entity_id
_entity_poly.type
_entity_poly.pdbx_seq_one_letter_code
_entity_poly.pdbx_strand_id
1 'polypeptide(L)'
;MCPKRFKVPSSIAQHIESGVCHKSSRAQVTAAAHALKFVPTISISRRIEGRTPRVVTYYATERAFNGTAYECYLCHRTFRTLRALNTHVSSPVHNANEFRCPKCKRKFKLISGFMQHIEREACGIARFQAVGDLTKGLIDLFKKRLTLS
;
A
#
# COMPACT_ATOMS: atom_id res chain seq x y z
N MET A 1 -18.38 11.99 4.42
CA MET A 1 -18.33 11.68 2.98
C MET A 1 -17.17 12.42 2.32
N CYS A 2 -16.30 11.70 1.61
CA CYS A 2 -15.19 12.31 0.87
C CYS A 2 -15.69 12.94 -0.45
N PRO A 3 -15.42 14.24 -0.73
CA PRO A 3 -15.93 14.93 -1.92
C PRO A 3 -15.16 14.61 -3.21
N LYS A 4 -14.04 13.87 -3.13
CA LYS A 4 -13.19 13.58 -4.30
C LYS A 4 -13.81 12.52 -5.20
N ARG A 5 -13.82 12.80 -6.51
CA ARG A 5 -14.24 11.87 -7.56
C ARG A 5 -13.03 11.22 -8.22
N PHE A 6 -13.15 9.94 -8.55
CA PHE A 6 -12.07 9.15 -9.12
C PHE A 6 -12.54 8.45 -10.38
N LYS A 7 -11.71 8.48 -11.44
CA LYS A 7 -12.01 7.86 -12.73
C LYS A 7 -11.62 6.37 -12.77
N VAL A 8 -10.63 5.98 -11.96
CA VAL A 8 -10.11 4.60 -11.92
C VAL A 8 -9.93 4.12 -10.48
N PRO A 9 -10.11 2.80 -10.23
CA PRO A 9 -9.91 2.17 -8.93
C PRO A 9 -8.56 2.45 -8.27
N SER A 10 -7.48 2.42 -9.04
CA SER A 10 -6.13 2.69 -8.55
C SER A 10 -5.99 4.08 -7.93
N SER A 11 -6.71 5.07 -8.47
CA SER A 11 -6.72 6.44 -7.93
C SER A 11 -7.45 6.52 -6.58
N ILE A 12 -8.51 5.73 -6.40
CA ILE A 12 -9.20 5.61 -5.11
C ILE A 12 -8.25 4.98 -4.08
N ALA A 13 -7.64 3.84 -4.44
CA ALA A 13 -6.69 3.15 -3.57
C ALA A 13 -5.53 4.06 -3.15
N GLN A 14 -4.95 4.79 -4.11
CA GLN A 14 -3.87 5.73 -3.86
C GLN A 14 -4.29 6.88 -2.93
N HIS A 15 -5.51 7.42 -3.10
CA HIS A 15 -6.05 8.44 -2.22
C HIS A 15 -6.17 7.94 -0.77
N ILE A 16 -6.69 6.74 -0.56
CA ILE A 16 -6.83 6.18 0.78
C ILE A 16 -5.46 5.83 1.37
N GLU A 17 -4.55 5.23 0.60
CA GLU A 17 -3.18 4.90 1.04
C GLU A 17 -2.33 6.13 1.38
N SER A 18 -2.64 7.28 0.80
CA SER A 18 -1.97 8.56 1.13
C SER A 18 -2.34 9.09 2.51
N GLY A 19 -3.36 8.53 3.17
CA GLY A 19 -3.83 8.98 4.49
C GLY A 19 -4.60 10.31 4.47
N VAL A 20 -4.85 10.87 3.29
CA VAL A 20 -5.57 12.15 3.10
C VAL A 20 -7.08 12.01 3.35
N CYS A 21 -7.62 10.79 3.36
CA CYS A 21 -9.04 10.50 3.54
C CYS A 21 -9.37 10.04 4.98
N HIS A 22 -10.13 10.84 5.73
CA HIS A 22 -10.83 10.49 6.98
C HIS A 22 -10.11 9.48 7.90
N LYS A 23 -8.84 9.75 8.27
CA LYS A 23 -8.03 8.90 9.19
C LYS A 23 -7.88 7.43 8.78
N SER A 24 -8.21 7.08 7.53
CA SER A 24 -7.96 5.74 7.00
C SER A 24 -6.46 5.60 6.74
N SER A 25 -5.80 4.71 7.48
CA SER A 25 -4.37 4.46 7.28
C SER A 25 -4.16 3.39 6.21
N ARG A 26 -3.02 3.46 5.50
CA ARG A 26 -2.57 2.38 4.59
C ARG A 26 -2.68 0.99 5.22
N ALA A 27 -2.37 0.89 6.52
CA ALA A 27 -2.47 -0.36 7.27
C ALA A 27 -3.87 -0.98 7.17
N GLN A 28 -4.89 -0.14 7.34
CA GLN A 28 -6.29 -0.58 7.29
C GLN A 28 -6.71 -0.99 5.88
N VAL A 29 -6.22 -0.32 4.84
CA VAL A 29 -6.44 -0.69 3.43
C VAL A 29 -5.82 -2.06 3.13
N THR A 30 -4.57 -2.25 3.56
CA THR A 30 -3.82 -3.49 3.36
C THR A 30 -4.49 -4.64 4.12
N ALA A 31 -4.84 -4.44 5.39
CA ALA A 31 -5.58 -5.41 6.20
C ALA A 31 -6.94 -5.78 5.58
N ALA A 32 -7.67 -4.80 5.06
CA ALA A 32 -8.94 -5.04 4.38
C ALA A 32 -8.78 -5.85 3.09
N ALA A 33 -7.72 -5.58 2.31
CA ALA A 33 -7.38 -6.38 1.14
C ALA A 33 -6.97 -7.82 1.48
N HIS A 34 -6.31 -8.04 2.62
CA HIS A 34 -6.01 -9.39 3.12
C HIS A 34 -7.26 -10.11 3.63
N ALA A 35 -8.18 -9.42 4.32
CA ALA A 35 -9.43 -9.99 4.82
C ALA A 35 -10.32 -10.51 3.67
N LEU A 36 -10.19 -9.87 2.51
CA LEU A 36 -10.81 -10.27 1.27
C LEU A 36 -10.23 -11.60 0.71
N LYS A 37 -9.13 -12.16 1.23
CA LYS A 37 -8.46 -13.41 0.74
C LYS A 37 -8.12 -13.40 -0.76
N PHE A 38 -8.08 -12.21 -1.33
CA PHE A 38 -8.32 -11.98 -2.75
C PHE A 38 -6.99 -11.72 -3.50
N VAL A 39 -5.88 -11.44 -2.78
CA VAL A 39 -4.53 -11.36 -3.35
C VAL A 39 -3.65 -12.48 -2.78
N PRO A 40 -2.93 -13.27 -3.61
CA PRO A 40 -1.96 -14.22 -3.11
C PRO A 40 -0.86 -13.45 -2.38
N THR A 41 -0.95 -13.44 -1.05
CA THR A 41 0.06 -12.88 -0.19
C THR A 41 1.27 -13.79 -0.30
N ILE A 42 2.36 -13.32 -0.90
CA ILE A 42 3.65 -13.99 -0.72
C ILE A 42 4.06 -13.76 0.73
N SER A 43 3.68 -14.68 1.59
CA SER A 43 4.37 -14.86 2.85
C SER A 43 5.77 -15.38 2.51
N ILE A 44 6.73 -14.49 2.27
CA ILE A 44 8.16 -14.85 2.32
C ILE A 44 8.51 -14.99 3.80
N SER A 45 7.97 -16.03 4.42
CA SER A 45 8.25 -16.59 5.73
C SER A 45 7.12 -17.58 5.97
N ARG A 46 7.45 -18.87 6.14
CA ARG A 46 6.51 -19.91 6.54
C ARG A 46 5.73 -19.42 7.78
N ARG A 47 4.48 -18.97 7.60
CA ARG A 47 3.61 -18.56 8.70
C ARG A 47 2.86 -19.80 9.18
N ILE A 48 3.39 -20.40 10.25
CA ILE A 48 2.59 -21.16 11.20
C ILE A 48 1.64 -20.12 11.83
N GLU A 49 0.36 -20.23 11.48
CA GLU A 49 -0.84 -19.62 12.08
C GLU A 49 -0.80 -18.15 12.58
N GLY A 50 -1.70 -17.33 12.03
CA GLY A 50 -2.47 -16.38 12.87
C GLY A 50 -1.99 -14.94 13.06
N ARG A 51 -0.82 -14.49 12.60
CA ARG A 51 -0.43 -13.07 12.75
C ARG A 51 -0.72 -12.22 11.51
N THR A 52 -1.66 -11.28 11.66
CA THR A 52 -1.83 -10.13 10.75
C THR A 52 -0.50 -9.40 10.55
N PRO A 53 -0.21 -8.84 9.36
CA PRO A 53 1.00 -8.05 9.15
C PRO A 53 1.01 -6.89 10.17
N ARG A 54 1.96 -6.94 11.12
CA ARG A 54 2.22 -5.82 12.03
C ARG A 54 2.73 -4.68 11.17
N VAL A 55 1.90 -3.66 10.98
CA VAL A 55 2.33 -2.43 10.33
C VAL A 55 3.23 -1.70 11.31
N VAL A 56 4.53 -1.79 11.06
CA VAL A 56 5.54 -1.04 11.81
C VAL A 56 5.58 0.35 11.22
N THR A 57 5.19 1.35 12.02
CA THR A 57 5.37 2.75 11.67
C THR A 57 6.72 3.19 12.21
N TYR A 58 7.61 3.60 11.31
CA TYR A 58 8.89 4.20 11.69
C TYR A 58 8.70 5.70 11.89
N TYR A 59 9.35 6.25 12.92
CA TYR A 59 9.47 7.68 13.12
C TYR A 59 10.93 8.02 13.39
N ALA A 60 11.38 9.14 12.84
CA ALA A 60 12.71 9.68 13.08
C ALA A 60 12.64 10.84 14.06
N THR A 61 13.68 10.99 14.87
CA THR A 61 13.89 12.13 15.76
C THR A 61 15.14 12.90 15.33
N GLU A 62 15.43 14.00 16.02
CA GLU A 62 16.66 14.81 15.82
C GLU A 62 17.95 13.96 15.87
N ARG A 63 17.93 12.81 16.56
CA ARG A 63 19.05 11.86 16.65
C ARG A 63 19.44 11.23 15.30
N ALA A 64 18.59 11.34 14.28
CA ALA A 64 18.90 10.86 12.93
C ALA A 64 19.84 11.80 12.15
N PHE A 65 20.19 12.97 12.72
CA PHE A 65 21.15 13.88 12.12
C PHE A 65 22.58 13.35 12.29
N ASN A 66 23.29 13.17 11.18
CA ASN A 66 24.65 12.61 11.16
C ASN A 66 25.76 13.68 11.08
N GLY A 67 25.43 14.96 11.34
CA GLY A 67 26.35 16.09 11.21
C GLY A 67 26.20 16.87 9.90
N THR A 68 25.61 16.27 8.85
CA THR A 68 25.39 16.94 7.56
C THR A 68 23.96 16.86 7.06
N ALA A 69 23.26 15.76 7.34
CA ALA A 69 21.89 15.53 6.93
C ALA A 69 21.16 14.58 7.90
N TYR A 70 19.84 14.49 7.74
CA TYR A 70 19.03 13.47 8.40
C TYR A 70 19.08 12.17 7.61
N GLU A 71 19.54 11.09 8.21
CA GLU A 71 19.75 9.81 7.53
C GLU A 71 18.69 8.78 7.92
N CYS A 72 18.14 8.08 6.92
CA CYS A 72 17.28 6.95 7.14
C CYS A 72 18.10 5.71 7.49
N TYR A 73 18.01 5.20 8.73
CA TYR A 73 18.74 4.01 9.15
C TYR A 73 18.35 2.71 8.38
N LEU A 74 17.17 2.70 7.72
CA LEU A 74 16.67 1.53 6.99
C LEU A 74 17.22 1.43 5.56
N CYS A 75 17.67 2.54 4.96
CA CYS A 75 18.18 2.54 3.59
C CYS A 75 19.33 3.52 3.31
N HIS A 76 19.84 4.18 4.35
CA HIS A 76 20.94 5.16 4.31
C HIS A 76 20.70 6.36 3.39
N ARG A 77 19.44 6.62 3.01
CA ARG A 77 19.09 7.81 2.23
C ARG A 77 19.07 9.04 3.12
N THR A 78 19.66 10.13 2.63
CA THR A 78 19.79 11.39 3.37
C THR A 78 18.75 12.43 2.94
N PHE A 79 18.36 13.27 3.89
CA PHE A 79 17.35 14.31 3.74
C PHE A 79 17.80 15.60 4.40
N ARG A 80 17.45 16.74 3.81
CA ARG A 80 17.80 18.07 4.34
C ARG A 80 17.05 18.46 5.61
N THR A 81 15.93 17.80 5.91
CA THR A 81 15.08 18.15 7.07
C THR A 81 14.52 16.91 7.75
N LEU A 82 14.30 16.97 9.07
CA LEU A 82 13.66 15.91 9.84
C LEU A 82 12.26 15.58 9.32
N ARG A 83 11.50 16.60 8.89
CA ARG A 83 10.16 16.42 8.29
C ARG A 83 10.21 15.59 7.02
N ALA A 84 11.20 15.82 6.16
CA ALA A 84 11.36 15.05 4.93
C ALA A 84 11.73 13.60 5.25
N LEU A 85 12.62 13.36 6.22
CA LEU A 85 12.93 12.01 6.69
C LEU A 85 11.69 11.32 7.28
N ASN A 86 10.93 11.99 8.15
CA ASN A 86 9.70 11.44 8.73
C ASN A 86 8.65 11.09 7.67
N THR A 87 8.52 11.92 6.63
CA THR A 87 7.66 11.63 5.47
C THR A 87 8.16 10.40 4.71
N HIS A 88 9.47 10.26 4.52
CA HIS A 88 10.08 9.12 3.85
C HIS A 88 9.88 7.81 4.62
N VAL A 89 10.14 7.78 5.93
CA VAL A 89 10.00 6.54 6.73
C VAL A 89 8.55 6.15 6.99
N SER A 90 7.63 7.12 6.92
CA SER A 90 6.17 6.88 6.91
C SER A 90 5.66 6.43 5.53
N SER A 91 6.48 6.56 4.48
CA SER A 91 6.15 6.14 3.12
C SER A 91 6.27 4.61 2.96
N PRO A 92 5.73 4.02 1.89
CA PRO A 92 5.79 2.56 1.68
C PRO A 92 7.16 2.05 1.28
N VAL A 93 8.17 2.92 1.20
CA VAL A 93 9.49 2.56 0.70
C VAL A 93 10.11 1.41 1.50
N HIS A 94 9.79 1.27 2.78
CA HIS A 94 10.25 0.18 3.64
C HIS A 94 9.22 -0.92 3.89
N ASN A 95 8.06 -0.86 3.24
CA ASN A 95 7.06 -1.91 3.36
C ASN A 95 7.51 -3.18 2.64
N ALA A 96 7.07 -4.32 3.18
CA ALA A 96 7.20 -5.59 2.49
C ALA A 96 6.45 -5.54 1.15
N ASN A 97 6.97 -6.28 0.17
CA ASN A 97 6.30 -6.46 -1.12
C ASN A 97 5.17 -7.49 -0.95
N GLU A 98 4.01 -7.04 -0.46
CA GLU A 98 2.92 -7.94 -0.04
C GLU A 98 2.04 -8.41 -1.20
N PHE A 99 1.96 -7.66 -2.30
CA PHE A 99 1.07 -7.96 -3.41
C PHE A 99 1.84 -8.53 -4.60
N ARG A 100 1.48 -9.72 -5.09
CA ARG A 100 2.13 -10.35 -6.25
C ARG A 100 1.14 -10.64 -7.36
N CYS A 101 1.50 -10.22 -8.58
CA CYS A 101 0.78 -10.65 -9.76
C CYS A 101 1.00 -12.15 -10.02
N PRO A 102 -0.03 -13.00 -10.07
CA PRO A 102 0.15 -14.43 -10.30
C PRO A 102 0.67 -14.76 -11.70
N LYS A 103 0.41 -13.89 -12.70
CA LYS A 103 0.86 -14.09 -14.09
C LYS A 103 2.34 -13.72 -14.28
N CYS A 104 2.69 -12.45 -14.09
CA CYS A 104 4.07 -11.98 -14.33
C CYS A 104 4.99 -12.05 -13.10
N LYS A 105 4.47 -12.49 -11.95
CA LYS A 105 5.21 -12.64 -10.68
C LYS A 105 5.78 -11.32 -10.11
N ARG A 106 5.50 -10.17 -10.75
CA ARG A 106 5.88 -8.84 -10.27
C ARG A 106 5.25 -8.55 -8.91
N LYS A 107 6.05 -7.97 -8.02
CA LYS A 107 5.66 -7.67 -6.65
C LYS A 107 5.46 -6.17 -6.46
N PHE A 108 4.52 -5.81 -5.60
CA PHE A 108 4.13 -4.45 -5.30
C PHE A 108 4.04 -4.27 -3.79
N LYS A 109 4.48 -3.12 -3.29
CA LYS A 109 4.36 -2.71 -1.88
C LYS A 109 2.97 -2.16 -1.54
N LEU A 110 2.21 -1.78 -2.58
CA LEU A 110 0.94 -1.08 -2.49
C LEU A 110 -0.13 -1.78 -3.31
N ILE A 111 -1.37 -1.69 -2.83
CA ILE A 111 -2.50 -2.18 -3.60
C ILE A 111 -2.80 -1.25 -4.77
N SER A 112 -2.60 0.05 -4.62
CA SER A 112 -2.73 1.00 -5.74
C SER A 112 -1.77 0.67 -6.89
N GLY A 113 -0.53 0.31 -6.57
CA GLY A 113 0.47 -0.12 -7.55
C GLY A 113 0.10 -1.42 -8.26
N PHE A 114 -0.47 -2.39 -7.52
CA PHE A 114 -0.97 -3.63 -8.11
C PHE A 114 -2.20 -3.39 -9.00
N MET A 115 -3.15 -2.57 -8.57
CA MET A 115 -4.33 -2.20 -9.36
C MET A 115 -3.92 -1.48 -10.65
N GLN A 116 -3.00 -0.51 -10.57
CA GLN A 116 -2.47 0.17 -11.74
C GLN A 116 -1.80 -0.81 -12.71
N HIS A 117 -1.10 -1.82 -12.20
CA HIS A 117 -0.52 -2.88 -13.04
C HIS A 117 -1.57 -3.70 -13.79
N ILE A 118 -2.71 -4.01 -13.16
CA ILE A 118 -3.83 -4.70 -13.80
C ILE A 118 -4.53 -3.78 -14.81
N GLU A 119 -4.87 -2.56 -14.41
CA GLU A 119 -5.60 -1.57 -15.22
C GLU A 119 -4.86 -1.20 -16.51
N ARG A 120 -3.53 -1.14 -16.47
CA ARG A 120 -2.70 -0.86 -17.65
C ARG A 120 -2.47 -2.08 -18.55
N GLU A 121 -3.09 -3.22 -18.22
CA GLU A 121 -2.88 -4.50 -18.88
C GLU A 121 -1.41 -4.89 -19.04
N ALA A 122 -0.53 -4.41 -18.15
CA ALA A 122 0.92 -4.47 -18.32
C ALA A 122 1.49 -5.89 -18.39
N CYS A 123 0.69 -6.90 -18.02
CA CYS A 123 1.00 -8.30 -18.29
C CYS A 123 -0.17 -9.11 -18.88
N GLY A 124 -1.27 -8.45 -19.27
CA GLY A 124 -2.48 -9.11 -19.77
C GLY A 124 -3.16 -10.06 -18.77
N ILE A 125 -3.00 -9.80 -17.47
CA ILE A 125 -3.70 -10.55 -16.41
C ILE A 125 -5.16 -10.11 -16.25
N ALA A 126 -5.50 -8.89 -16.67
CA ALA A 126 -6.86 -8.36 -16.62
C ALA A 126 -7.89 -9.23 -17.36
N ARG A 127 -7.43 -10.05 -18.33
CA ARG A 127 -8.27 -10.98 -19.10
C ARG A 127 -8.75 -12.20 -18.30
N PHE A 128 -8.24 -12.41 -17.10
CA PHE A 128 -8.71 -13.49 -16.22
C PHE A 128 -9.93 -13.01 -15.42
N GLN A 129 -11.07 -13.69 -15.59
CA GLN A 129 -12.34 -13.33 -14.94
C GLN A 129 -12.21 -13.23 -13.41
N ALA A 130 -11.47 -14.16 -12.79
CA ALA A 130 -11.16 -14.13 -11.36
C ALA A 130 -10.43 -12.85 -10.90
N VAL A 131 -9.63 -12.24 -11.77
CA VAL A 131 -8.91 -10.98 -11.48
C VAL A 131 -9.82 -9.77 -11.68
N GLY A 132 -10.75 -9.85 -12.64
CA GLY A 132 -11.84 -8.88 -12.79
C GLY A 132 -12.72 -8.81 -11.54
N ASP A 133 -13.16 -9.95 -11.03
CA ASP A 133 -14.02 -10.02 -9.84
C ASP A 133 -13.29 -9.56 -8.57
N LEU A 134 -11.99 -9.87 -8.46
CA LEU A 134 -11.08 -9.32 -7.46
C LEU A 134 -11.05 -7.78 -7.50
N THR A 135 -10.82 -7.20 -8.68
CA THR A 135 -10.75 -5.74 -8.80
C THR A 135 -12.08 -5.07 -8.42
N LYS A 136 -13.22 -5.66 -8.79
CA LYS A 136 -14.56 -5.21 -8.39
C LYS A 136 -14.75 -5.23 -6.87
N GLY A 137 -14.41 -6.33 -6.21
CA GLY A 137 -14.53 -6.42 -4.74
C GLY A 137 -13.69 -5.38 -4.00
N LEU A 138 -12.48 -5.10 -4.48
CA LEU A 138 -11.63 -4.04 -3.93
C LEU A 138 -12.22 -2.64 -4.14
N ILE A 139 -12.79 -2.38 -5.31
CA ILE A 139 -13.48 -1.11 -5.61
C ILE A 139 -14.64 -0.89 -4.65
N ASP A 140 -15.48 -1.89 -4.44
CA ASP A 140 -16.64 -1.76 -3.58
C ASP A 140 -16.23 -1.53 -2.12
N LEU A 141 -15.15 -2.19 -1.68
CA LEU A 141 -14.57 -1.94 -0.36
C LEU A 141 -14.09 -0.49 -0.22
N PHE A 142 -13.40 0.05 -1.23
CA PHE A 142 -12.92 1.43 -1.18
C PHE A 142 -14.05 2.44 -1.29
N LYS A 143 -15.06 2.21 -2.13
CA LYS A 143 -16.27 3.03 -2.20
C LYS A 143 -16.96 3.11 -0.85
N LYS A 144 -17.15 1.96 -0.17
CA LYS A 144 -17.70 1.92 1.20
C LYS A 144 -16.90 2.79 2.16
N ARG A 145 -15.56 2.75 2.10
CA ARG A 145 -14.71 3.61 2.95
C ARG A 145 -14.77 5.10 2.62
N LEU A 146 -15.11 5.49 1.39
CA LEU A 146 -15.30 6.91 1.05
C LEU A 146 -16.65 7.44 1.56
N THR A 147 -17.64 6.56 1.72
CA THR A 147 -19.00 6.89 2.14
C THR A 147 -19.25 6.76 3.64
N LEU A 148 -18.52 5.88 4.33
CA LEU A 148 -18.63 5.68 5.78
C LEU A 148 -18.00 6.88 6.53
N SER A 149 -18.77 7.45 7.46
CA SER A 149 -18.47 8.64 8.27
C SER A 149 -17.75 8.28 9.56
#